data_AF-C7RSF5-F1
#
_entry.id   AF-C7RSF5-F1
#
_cell.length_a   1.000
_cell.length_b   1.000
_cell.length_c   1.000
_cell.angle_alpha   90.00
_cell.angle_beta   90.00
_cell.angle_gamma   90.00
#
_symmetry.space_group_name_H-M   'P 1'
#
loop_
_entity.id
_entity.type
_entity.pdbx_description
1 polymer ?
#
loop_
_entity_poly.entity_id
_entity_poly.type
_entity_poly.pdbx_seq_one_letter_code
_entity_poly.pdbx_strand_id
1 'polypeptide(L)'
;MNISIYTVVYSPEQLEQAATCLVLDNTRNERPDWREYWPIRHFLLTHPLEDDRYYGFFSPRFAEKTGLSTQQVIDFILASPPQTDAVLFSPQVDVGAFFPNVFVGEDQADPGFLETCQRFVNNVGLDLDLSSVAMDSSTIVFSNYIVARAGFWRVWFALAERLYEIAEQGTGELRDRLAQPTNYREGVQRKVFLMERLASLILVTNPGLRTRAFNPFALAWSMQLHRFRDEAIICDALKIADRRSDFPEYRALYEKLRQRVILSALAVDTLGKLRSDPLAGTLNSEVLGLLPASLRCIAEIGAEDKQLSLAYCDANKDTEWISLAASILRRPEQELAPNAWDACILDGILERQADPAAALASLKTALTAEGVLVATFQNAQHWRYQARLALGDTSTHPAGEAIGDRRFTRAEVFRLLDQCGYRVDTGVARVYDPPEAARYLANIRSMALLSGGDPDTAAEDARILQYVVRAVVKR
;
A
#
# COMPACT_ATOMS: atom_id res chain seq x y z
N MET A 1 -12.86 -22.62 -37.97
CA MET A 1 -13.30 -21.47 -37.15
C MET A 1 -12.50 -20.27 -37.64
N ASN A 2 -13.16 -19.19 -38.07
CA ASN A 2 -12.47 -17.99 -38.55
C ASN A 2 -12.20 -17.05 -37.37
N ILE A 3 -10.97 -16.58 -37.23
CA ILE A 3 -10.51 -15.79 -36.09
C ILE A 3 -9.75 -14.57 -36.61
N SER A 4 -10.14 -13.37 -36.14
CA SER A 4 -9.47 -12.11 -36.42
C SER A 4 -9.13 -11.42 -35.10
N ILE A 5 -7.85 -11.40 -34.75
CA ILE A 5 -7.34 -10.72 -33.55
C ILE A 5 -6.55 -9.50 -33.99
N TYR A 6 -7.05 -8.34 -33.59
CA TYR A 6 -6.44 -7.05 -33.84
C TYR A 6 -5.69 -6.56 -32.60
N THR A 7 -4.48 -6.06 -32.79
CA THR A 7 -3.75 -5.30 -31.76
C THR A 7 -3.83 -3.81 -32.08
N VAL A 8 -4.24 -3.00 -31.11
CA VAL A 8 -4.26 -1.54 -31.23
C VAL A 8 -2.83 -1.01 -31.15
N VAL A 9 -2.46 -0.12 -32.07
CA VAL A 9 -1.12 0.52 -32.09
C VAL A 9 -1.24 2.03 -32.02
N TYR A 10 -0.33 2.67 -31.28
CA TYR A 10 -0.31 4.11 -31.02
C TYR A 10 0.96 4.80 -31.55
N SER A 11 1.93 4.04 -32.06
CA SER A 11 3.17 4.60 -32.62
C SER A 11 3.68 3.80 -33.83
N PRO A 12 4.48 4.40 -34.72
CA PRO A 12 5.12 3.69 -35.83
C PRO A 12 5.96 2.49 -35.37
N GLU A 13 6.64 2.61 -34.23
CA GLU A 13 7.46 1.53 -33.67
C GLU A 13 6.59 0.33 -33.26
N GLN A 14 5.40 0.57 -32.69
CA GLN A 14 4.45 -0.49 -32.36
C GLN A 14 3.86 -1.14 -33.61
N LEU A 15 3.64 -0.37 -34.67
CA LEU A 15 3.18 -0.88 -35.96
C LEU A 15 4.20 -1.87 -36.56
N GLU A 16 5.49 -1.55 -36.48
CA GLU A 16 6.57 -2.45 -36.92
C GLU A 16 6.65 -3.72 -36.07
N GLN A 17 6.45 -3.61 -34.76
CA GLN A 17 6.48 -4.76 -33.82
C GLN A 17 5.28 -5.70 -33.98
N ALA A 18 4.14 -5.21 -34.47
CA ALA A 18 2.89 -5.96 -34.60
C ALA A 18 2.85 -6.93 -35.80
N ALA A 19 4.00 -7.25 -36.42
CA ALA A 19 4.11 -8.04 -37.66
C ALA A 19 3.48 -9.45 -37.64
N THR A 20 3.06 -9.95 -36.48
CA THR A 20 2.49 -11.30 -36.29
C THR A 20 0.98 -11.31 -36.01
N CYS A 21 0.32 -10.14 -35.96
CA CYS A 21 -1.12 -10.01 -35.73
C CYS A 21 -1.77 -9.04 -36.72
N LEU A 22 -3.11 -9.04 -36.77
CA LEU A 22 -3.81 -7.97 -37.47
C LEU A 22 -3.64 -6.68 -36.67
N VAL A 23 -3.53 -5.55 -37.36
CA VAL A 23 -3.30 -4.26 -36.71
C VAL A 23 -4.55 -3.41 -36.79
N LEU A 24 -4.86 -2.74 -35.68
CA LEU A 24 -5.80 -1.63 -35.64
C LEU A 24 -5.03 -0.33 -35.40
N ASP A 25 -4.76 0.40 -36.49
CA ASP A 25 -3.92 1.59 -36.49
C ASP A 25 -4.62 2.77 -35.79
N ASN A 26 -4.02 3.24 -34.69
CA ASN A 26 -4.42 4.44 -33.97
C ASN A 26 -3.22 5.40 -33.76
N THR A 27 -2.23 5.39 -34.66
CA THR A 27 -1.02 6.22 -34.59
C THR A 27 -1.31 7.74 -34.62
N ARG A 28 -2.42 8.15 -35.25
CA ARG A 28 -2.91 9.53 -35.22
C ARG A 28 -3.47 9.95 -33.86
N ASN A 29 -3.94 8.99 -33.07
CA ASN A 29 -4.46 9.15 -31.71
C ASN A 29 -5.38 10.38 -31.51
N GLU A 30 -6.38 10.54 -32.38
CA GLU A 30 -7.22 11.75 -32.46
C GLU A 30 -8.09 11.99 -31.22
N ARG A 31 -8.45 10.92 -30.50
CA ARG A 31 -9.27 10.94 -29.29
C ARG A 31 -8.57 10.18 -28.15
N PRO A 32 -7.46 10.72 -27.61
CA PRO A 32 -6.70 10.06 -26.56
C PRO A 32 -7.53 9.85 -25.29
N ASP A 33 -8.56 10.68 -25.08
CA ASP A 33 -9.51 10.58 -23.97
C ASP A 33 -10.43 9.35 -24.02
N TRP A 34 -10.53 8.69 -25.19
CA TRP A 34 -11.28 7.44 -25.38
C TRP A 34 -10.40 6.19 -25.48
N ARG A 35 -9.07 6.36 -25.45
CA ARG A 35 -8.10 5.25 -25.44
C ARG A 35 -8.42 4.18 -26.51
N GLU A 36 -8.44 2.90 -26.16
CA GLU A 36 -8.70 1.79 -27.09
C GLU A 36 -10.11 1.80 -27.70
N TYR A 37 -11.09 2.51 -27.11
CA TYR A 37 -12.44 2.56 -27.68
C TYR A 37 -12.46 3.24 -29.04
N TRP A 38 -11.71 4.33 -29.21
CA TRP A 38 -11.75 5.13 -30.44
C TRP A 38 -11.44 4.32 -31.71
N PRO A 39 -10.31 3.58 -31.79
CA PRO A 39 -10.03 2.78 -32.97
C PRO A 39 -11.00 1.58 -33.12
N ILE A 40 -11.48 0.97 -32.03
CA ILE A 40 -12.50 -0.09 -32.09
C ILE A 40 -13.81 0.44 -32.68
N ARG A 41 -14.25 1.62 -32.23
CA ARG A 41 -15.42 2.32 -32.77
C ARG A 41 -15.27 2.59 -34.26
N HIS A 42 -14.14 3.12 -34.69
CA HIS A 42 -13.89 3.36 -36.11
C HIS A 42 -13.98 2.08 -36.93
N PHE A 43 -13.39 0.97 -36.45
CA PHE A 43 -13.50 -0.33 -37.10
C PHE A 43 -14.95 -0.78 -37.24
N LEU A 44 -15.71 -0.78 -36.15
CA LEU A 44 -17.09 -1.28 -36.11
C LEU A 44 -18.08 -0.42 -36.91
N LEU A 45 -17.78 0.87 -37.12
CA LEU A 45 -18.56 1.75 -38.01
C LEU A 45 -18.27 1.52 -39.50
N THR A 46 -17.06 1.08 -39.84
CA THR A 46 -16.58 1.04 -41.23
C THR A 46 -16.48 -0.38 -41.80
N HIS A 47 -16.51 -1.41 -40.94
CA HIS A 47 -16.35 -2.81 -41.34
C HIS A 47 -17.52 -3.65 -40.81
N PRO A 48 -18.36 -4.24 -41.69
CA PRO A 48 -19.39 -5.18 -41.24
C PRO A 48 -18.76 -6.44 -40.65
N LEU A 49 -19.28 -6.91 -39.52
CA LEU A 49 -18.84 -8.16 -38.88
C LEU A 49 -19.48 -9.38 -39.55
N GLU A 50 -18.69 -10.42 -39.78
CA GLU A 50 -19.12 -11.74 -40.27
C GLU A 50 -19.67 -12.59 -39.12
N ASP A 51 -20.87 -13.15 -39.27
CA ASP A 51 -21.57 -13.86 -38.18
C ASP A 51 -20.80 -15.06 -37.61
N ASP A 52 -20.08 -15.80 -38.45
CA ASP A 52 -19.35 -17.01 -38.07
C ASP A 52 -17.88 -16.76 -37.68
N ARG A 53 -17.49 -15.49 -37.51
CA ARG A 53 -16.12 -15.09 -37.17
C ARG A 53 -16.00 -14.63 -35.71
N TYR A 54 -14.87 -14.99 -35.12
CA TYR A 54 -14.42 -14.46 -33.83
C TYR A 54 -13.57 -13.21 -34.03
N TYR A 55 -13.85 -12.18 -33.25
CA TYR A 55 -13.11 -10.93 -33.24
C TYR A 55 -12.53 -10.68 -31.84
N GLY A 56 -11.29 -10.18 -31.81
CA GLY A 56 -10.64 -9.68 -30.60
C GLY A 56 -9.95 -8.35 -30.90
N PHE A 57 -10.01 -7.42 -29.96
CA PHE A 57 -9.37 -6.10 -30.06
C PHE A 57 -8.53 -5.87 -28.80
N PHE A 58 -7.24 -6.17 -28.90
CA PHE A 58 -6.32 -6.18 -27.77
C PHE A 58 -5.49 -4.90 -27.68
N SER A 59 -5.30 -4.43 -26.45
CA SER A 59 -4.32 -3.39 -26.11
C SER A 59 -2.91 -3.83 -26.50
N PRO A 60 -1.99 -2.92 -26.87
CA PRO A 60 -0.60 -3.26 -27.18
C PRO A 60 0.12 -3.94 -26.00
N ARG A 61 -0.42 -3.82 -24.78
CA ARG A 61 0.13 -4.43 -23.57
C ARG A 61 -0.41 -5.84 -23.30
N PHE A 62 -1.21 -6.43 -24.19
CA PHE A 62 -1.80 -7.75 -23.97
C PHE A 62 -0.75 -8.82 -23.64
N ALA A 63 0.31 -8.92 -24.45
CA ALA A 63 1.38 -9.90 -24.22
C ALA A 63 2.15 -9.62 -22.92
N GLU A 64 2.41 -8.35 -22.60
CA GLU A 64 3.04 -7.94 -21.32
C GLU A 64 2.19 -8.35 -20.11
N LYS A 65 0.86 -8.21 -20.20
CA LYS A 65 -0.07 -8.44 -19.09
C LYS A 65 -0.47 -9.89 -18.90
N THR A 66 -0.52 -10.66 -19.99
CA THR A 66 -1.00 -12.05 -19.97
C THR A 66 0.13 -13.06 -20.09
N GLY A 67 1.27 -12.67 -20.67
CA GLY A 67 2.34 -13.59 -21.05
C GLY A 67 1.99 -14.48 -22.26
N LEU A 68 0.88 -14.21 -22.94
CA LEU A 68 0.40 -15.01 -24.07
C LEU A 68 0.79 -14.39 -25.41
N SER A 69 1.24 -15.23 -26.34
CA SER A 69 1.36 -14.87 -27.76
C SER A 69 0.02 -14.99 -28.49
N THR A 70 -0.11 -14.29 -29.62
CA THR A 70 -1.28 -14.40 -30.51
C THR A 70 -1.55 -15.85 -30.92
N GLN A 71 -0.50 -16.64 -31.17
CA GLN A 71 -0.65 -18.04 -31.56
C GLN A 71 -1.25 -18.88 -30.42
N GLN A 72 -0.78 -18.70 -29.17
CA GLN A 72 -1.34 -19.41 -28.01
C GLN A 72 -2.82 -19.06 -27.78
N VAL A 73 -3.21 -17.80 -28.04
CA VAL A 73 -4.61 -17.37 -27.99
C VAL A 73 -5.44 -18.10 -29.07
N ILE A 74 -4.95 -18.12 -30.31
CA ILE A 74 -5.60 -18.82 -31.43
C ILE A 74 -5.76 -20.31 -31.12
N ASP A 75 -4.70 -20.98 -30.67
CA ASP A 75 -4.71 -22.40 -30.35
C ASP A 75 -5.74 -22.72 -29.26
N PHE A 76 -5.83 -21.87 -28.23
CA PHE A 76 -6.83 -22.02 -27.17
C PHE A 76 -8.27 -21.85 -27.68
N ILE A 77 -8.50 -20.89 -28.57
CA ILE A 77 -9.81 -20.68 -29.22
C ILE A 77 -10.18 -21.88 -30.10
N LEU A 78 -9.24 -22.39 -30.90
CA LEU A 78 -9.47 -23.56 -31.75
C LEU A 78 -9.75 -24.84 -30.93
N ALA A 79 -9.18 -24.95 -29.73
CA ALA A 79 -9.46 -26.03 -28.78
C ALA A 79 -10.77 -25.84 -27.98
N SER A 80 -11.52 -24.75 -28.22
CA SER A 80 -12.77 -24.45 -27.52
C SER A 80 -13.95 -25.26 -28.09
N PRO A 81 -14.97 -25.62 -27.28
CA PRO A 81 -16.19 -26.23 -27.79
C PRO A 81 -16.81 -25.38 -28.92
N PRO A 82 -17.34 -25.99 -30.00
CA PRO A 82 -17.85 -25.24 -31.16
C PRO A 82 -18.91 -24.17 -30.82
N GLN A 83 -19.68 -24.40 -29.74
CA GLN A 83 -20.74 -23.53 -29.25
C GLN A 83 -20.26 -22.40 -28.32
N THR A 84 -18.96 -22.22 -28.13
CA THR A 84 -18.40 -21.15 -27.27
C THR A 84 -18.68 -19.79 -27.92
N ASP A 85 -19.33 -18.86 -27.23
CA ASP A 85 -19.64 -17.52 -27.77
C ASP A 85 -18.51 -16.53 -27.52
N ALA A 86 -17.80 -16.67 -26.40
CA ALA A 86 -16.70 -15.80 -26.00
C ALA A 86 -15.59 -16.56 -25.26
N VAL A 87 -14.34 -16.15 -25.49
CA VAL A 87 -13.13 -16.70 -24.89
C VAL A 87 -12.41 -15.59 -24.13
N LEU A 88 -12.11 -15.81 -22.85
CA LEU A 88 -11.63 -14.78 -21.92
C LEU A 88 -10.18 -14.99 -21.52
N PHE A 89 -9.41 -13.90 -21.41
CA PHE A 89 -7.96 -13.92 -21.11
C PHE A 89 -7.59 -12.93 -19.99
N SER A 90 -8.49 -12.74 -19.02
CA SER A 90 -8.35 -11.76 -17.94
C SER A 90 -7.26 -12.13 -16.94
N PRO A 91 -6.17 -11.34 -16.79
CA PRO A 91 -5.18 -11.50 -15.73
C PRO A 91 -5.75 -10.99 -14.39
N GLN A 92 -4.92 -10.96 -13.35
CA GLN A 92 -5.27 -10.43 -12.03
C GLN A 92 -6.49 -11.13 -11.43
N VAL A 93 -6.47 -12.46 -11.49
CA VAL A 93 -7.53 -13.32 -10.95
C VAL A 93 -7.78 -13.06 -9.47
N ASP A 94 -6.78 -12.60 -8.72
CA ASP A 94 -6.91 -12.21 -7.32
C ASP A 94 -7.83 -11.01 -7.12
N VAL A 95 -7.71 -9.97 -7.94
CA VAL A 95 -8.65 -8.83 -7.92
C VAL A 95 -10.05 -9.33 -8.30
N GLY A 96 -10.15 -10.12 -9.36
CA GLY A 96 -11.42 -10.71 -9.76
C GLY A 96 -12.04 -11.56 -8.66
N ALA A 97 -11.26 -12.37 -7.96
CA ALA A 97 -11.69 -13.30 -6.93
C ALA A 97 -12.08 -12.60 -5.62
N PHE A 98 -11.33 -11.57 -5.20
CA PHE A 98 -11.53 -10.89 -3.92
C PHE A 98 -12.43 -9.65 -4.00
N PHE A 99 -13.18 -9.44 -5.07
CA PHE A 99 -14.29 -8.47 -5.13
C PHE A 99 -15.55 -9.14 -5.67
N PRO A 100 -16.77 -8.78 -5.19
CA PRO A 100 -18.01 -9.39 -5.67
C PRO A 100 -18.15 -9.31 -7.18
N ASN A 101 -17.71 -8.19 -7.75
CA ASN A 101 -17.62 -7.94 -9.17
C ASN A 101 -16.59 -6.84 -9.46
N VAL A 102 -16.33 -6.59 -10.75
CA VAL A 102 -15.37 -5.59 -11.24
C VAL A 102 -15.76 -4.14 -10.92
N PHE A 103 -17.04 -3.85 -10.66
CA PHE A 103 -17.49 -2.49 -10.33
C PHE A 103 -17.21 -2.14 -8.88
N VAL A 104 -17.53 -3.06 -7.96
CA VAL A 104 -17.22 -2.91 -6.53
C VAL A 104 -15.71 -2.84 -6.29
N GLY A 105 -14.92 -3.61 -7.05
CA GLY A 105 -13.46 -3.57 -6.97
C GLY A 105 -12.87 -2.23 -7.40
N GLU A 106 -13.33 -1.67 -8.53
CA GLU A 106 -12.83 -0.39 -9.05
C GLU A 106 -13.19 0.79 -8.14
N ASP A 107 -14.35 0.75 -7.46
CA ASP A 107 -14.76 1.81 -6.53
C ASP A 107 -13.79 2.00 -5.35
N GLN A 108 -12.98 0.98 -5.02
CA GLN A 108 -11.91 1.12 -4.04
C GLN A 108 -10.77 2.03 -4.52
N ALA A 109 -10.51 2.06 -5.84
CA ALA A 109 -9.48 2.88 -6.47
C ALA A 109 -10.00 4.25 -6.92
N ASP A 110 -11.27 4.31 -7.32
CA ASP A 110 -11.97 5.52 -7.77
C ASP A 110 -13.34 5.66 -7.07
N PRO A 111 -13.40 6.23 -5.86
CA PRO A 111 -14.65 6.37 -5.11
C PRO A 111 -15.75 7.09 -5.90
N GLY A 112 -16.94 6.48 -5.94
CA GLY A 112 -18.09 6.96 -6.72
C GLY A 112 -18.19 6.33 -8.12
N PHE A 113 -17.25 5.45 -8.48
CA PHE A 113 -17.30 4.65 -9.69
C PHE A 113 -18.54 3.75 -9.74
N LEU A 114 -18.83 3.01 -8.65
CA LEU A 114 -19.96 2.07 -8.60
C LEU A 114 -21.28 2.81 -8.79
N GLU A 115 -21.47 3.94 -8.10
CA GLU A 115 -22.67 4.77 -8.22
C GLU A 115 -22.84 5.29 -9.66
N THR A 116 -21.75 5.73 -10.28
CA THR A 116 -21.75 6.22 -11.68
C THR A 116 -22.15 5.09 -12.65
N CYS A 117 -21.60 3.89 -12.46
CA CYS A 117 -21.93 2.72 -13.27
C CYS A 117 -23.38 2.29 -13.09
N GLN A 118 -23.91 2.31 -11.86
CA GLN A 118 -25.31 1.98 -11.59
C GLN A 118 -26.26 2.96 -12.31
N ARG A 119 -25.93 4.26 -12.29
CA ARG A 119 -26.71 5.27 -13.03
C ARG A 119 -26.69 5.04 -14.54
N PHE A 120 -25.55 4.62 -15.09
CA PHE A 120 -25.47 4.23 -16.50
C PHE A 120 -26.34 3.00 -16.80
N VAL A 121 -26.22 1.93 -16.01
CA VAL A 121 -27.04 0.69 -16.13
C VAL A 121 -28.53 1.00 -16.10
N ASN A 122 -28.97 1.83 -15.15
CA ASN A 122 -30.36 2.30 -15.07
C ASN A 122 -30.76 3.12 -16.31
N ASN A 123 -29.87 4.00 -16.80
CA ASN A 123 -30.13 4.84 -17.96
C ASN A 123 -30.33 4.04 -19.25
N VAL A 124 -29.59 2.94 -19.43
CA VAL A 124 -29.73 2.04 -20.58
C VAL A 124 -30.83 0.99 -20.38
N GLY A 125 -31.60 1.06 -19.28
CA GLY A 125 -32.75 0.21 -19.02
C GLY A 125 -32.42 -1.22 -18.62
N LEU A 126 -31.23 -1.47 -18.08
CA LEU A 126 -30.84 -2.78 -17.56
C LEU A 126 -31.29 -2.93 -16.10
N ASP A 127 -32.06 -3.97 -15.82
CA ASP A 127 -32.47 -4.34 -14.46
C ASP A 127 -31.38 -5.18 -13.77
N LEU A 128 -30.36 -4.50 -13.23
CA LEU A 128 -29.23 -5.13 -12.55
C LEU A 128 -28.71 -4.25 -11.42
N ASP A 129 -28.62 -4.82 -10.21
CA ASP A 129 -27.94 -4.19 -9.09
C ASP A 129 -26.45 -4.54 -9.08
N LEU A 130 -25.61 -3.56 -9.43
CA LEU A 130 -24.16 -3.72 -9.48
C LEU A 130 -23.53 -3.90 -8.10
N SER A 131 -24.21 -3.52 -7.02
CA SER A 131 -23.68 -3.67 -5.66
C SER A 131 -23.74 -5.12 -5.16
N SER A 132 -24.63 -5.94 -5.74
CA SER A 132 -24.89 -7.31 -5.28
C SER A 132 -24.62 -8.40 -6.32
N VAL A 133 -24.55 -8.06 -7.61
CA VAL A 133 -24.29 -9.06 -8.66
C VAL A 133 -22.93 -9.73 -8.48
N ALA A 134 -22.91 -11.06 -8.47
CA ALA A 134 -21.69 -11.85 -8.43
C ALA A 134 -21.11 -12.06 -9.83
N MET A 135 -19.79 -11.84 -9.97
CA MET A 135 -19.01 -12.19 -11.15
C MET A 135 -17.84 -13.09 -10.77
N ASP A 136 -17.57 -14.10 -11.59
CA ASP A 136 -16.45 -15.03 -11.45
C ASP A 136 -15.57 -15.03 -12.72
N SER A 137 -14.49 -15.81 -12.72
CA SER A 137 -13.55 -15.91 -13.85
C SER A 137 -14.19 -16.24 -15.21
N SER A 138 -15.39 -16.80 -15.26
CA SER A 138 -16.15 -17.05 -16.49
C SER A 138 -16.92 -15.83 -17.02
N THR A 139 -16.95 -14.71 -16.28
CA THR A 139 -17.69 -13.48 -16.61
C THR A 139 -16.87 -12.20 -16.46
N ILE A 140 -15.70 -12.28 -15.81
CA ILE A 140 -14.81 -11.13 -15.61
C ILE A 140 -13.92 -10.91 -16.84
N VAL A 141 -13.99 -9.69 -17.38
CA VAL A 141 -13.14 -9.20 -18.48
C VAL A 141 -12.43 -7.93 -18.04
N PHE A 142 -11.09 -7.96 -18.06
CA PHE A 142 -10.24 -6.77 -17.86
C PHE A 142 -9.67 -6.27 -19.18
N SER A 143 -9.59 -4.95 -19.36
CA SER A 143 -8.94 -4.27 -20.51
C SER A 143 -9.29 -4.85 -21.89
N ASN A 144 -10.54 -5.30 -22.05
CA ASN A 144 -11.06 -5.92 -23.28
C ASN A 144 -10.31 -7.21 -23.72
N TYR A 145 -9.76 -7.98 -22.77
CA TYR A 145 -9.08 -9.25 -23.05
C TYR A 145 -10.08 -10.39 -23.27
N ILE A 146 -10.85 -10.24 -24.34
CA ILE A 146 -11.91 -11.12 -24.79
C ILE A 146 -11.83 -11.30 -26.31
N VAL A 147 -12.09 -12.52 -26.77
CA VAL A 147 -12.32 -12.84 -28.17
C VAL A 147 -13.70 -13.46 -28.29
N ALA A 148 -14.59 -12.84 -29.07
CA ALA A 148 -16.00 -13.23 -29.12
C ALA A 148 -16.57 -13.19 -30.53
N ARG A 149 -17.68 -13.90 -30.73
CA ARG A 149 -18.42 -13.90 -32.01
C ARG A 149 -19.00 -12.52 -32.31
N ALA A 150 -19.29 -12.26 -33.59
CA ALA A 150 -19.86 -10.99 -34.04
C ALA A 150 -21.11 -10.55 -33.26
N GLY A 151 -21.97 -11.50 -32.87
CA GLY A 151 -23.17 -11.21 -32.05
C GLY A 151 -22.86 -10.50 -30.74
N PHE A 152 -21.80 -10.92 -30.02
CA PHE A 152 -21.35 -10.25 -28.80
C PHE A 152 -20.90 -8.81 -29.09
N TRP A 153 -20.08 -8.61 -30.13
CA TRP A 153 -19.55 -7.29 -30.45
C TRP A 153 -20.63 -6.31 -30.90
N ARG A 154 -21.71 -6.77 -31.53
CA ARG A 154 -22.86 -5.91 -31.87
C ARG A 154 -23.57 -5.41 -30.61
N VAL A 155 -23.78 -6.27 -29.62
CA VAL A 155 -24.36 -5.88 -28.32
C VAL A 155 -23.41 -4.95 -27.57
N TRP A 156 -22.12 -5.28 -27.53
CA TRP A 156 -21.10 -4.44 -26.92
C TRP A 156 -21.04 -3.05 -27.55
N PHE A 157 -21.06 -2.99 -28.88
CA PHE A 157 -21.00 -1.73 -29.61
C PHE A 157 -22.23 -0.87 -29.38
N ALA A 158 -23.42 -1.48 -29.34
CA ALA A 158 -24.65 -0.75 -29.01
C ALA A 158 -24.58 -0.10 -27.61
N LEU A 159 -24.10 -0.82 -26.59
CA LEU A 159 -23.91 -0.26 -25.25
C LEU A 159 -22.80 0.80 -25.21
N ALA A 160 -21.70 0.56 -25.93
CA ALA A 160 -20.57 1.48 -26.00
C ALA A 160 -20.97 2.80 -26.68
N GLU A 161 -21.80 2.77 -27.72
CA GLU A 161 -22.32 3.98 -28.36
C GLU A 161 -23.28 4.74 -27.43
N ARG A 162 -24.08 4.05 -26.60
CA ARG A 162 -24.88 4.74 -25.55
C ARG A 162 -24.00 5.45 -24.53
N LEU A 163 -22.90 4.82 -24.10
CA LEU A 163 -21.92 5.44 -23.21
C LEU A 163 -21.25 6.65 -23.88
N TYR A 164 -20.84 6.50 -25.14
CA TYR A 164 -20.24 7.57 -25.94
C TYR A 164 -21.19 8.77 -26.08
N GLU A 165 -22.45 8.54 -26.47
CA GLU A 165 -23.47 9.57 -26.60
C GLU A 165 -23.68 10.34 -25.28
N ILE A 166 -23.81 9.64 -24.15
CA ILE A 166 -23.98 10.29 -22.85
C ILE A 166 -22.74 11.12 -22.47
N ALA A 167 -21.54 10.59 -22.68
CA ALA A 167 -20.31 11.27 -22.30
C ALA A 167 -20.00 12.50 -23.18
N GLU A 168 -20.30 12.44 -24.48
CA GLU A 168 -19.96 13.51 -25.43
C GLU A 168 -21.08 14.53 -25.61
N GLN A 169 -22.33 14.08 -25.63
CA GLN A 169 -23.50 14.90 -25.98
C GLN A 169 -24.51 15.01 -24.84
N GLY A 170 -24.39 14.18 -23.80
CA GLY A 170 -25.28 14.22 -22.65
C GLY A 170 -25.14 15.50 -21.84
N THR A 171 -26.15 15.74 -21.01
CA THR A 171 -26.19 16.85 -20.05
C THR A 171 -26.49 16.31 -18.66
N GLY A 172 -26.06 17.06 -17.63
CA GLY A 172 -26.34 16.74 -16.23
C GLY A 172 -25.35 15.76 -15.57
N GLU A 173 -25.75 15.31 -14.37
CA GLU A 173 -24.85 14.69 -13.39
C GLU A 173 -24.13 13.43 -13.92
N LEU A 174 -24.81 12.56 -14.67
CA LEU A 174 -24.20 11.33 -15.18
C LEU A 174 -23.05 11.63 -16.15
N ARG A 175 -23.24 12.58 -17.06
CA ARG A 175 -22.19 12.99 -18.01
C ARG A 175 -20.99 13.58 -17.26
N ASP A 176 -21.23 14.44 -16.28
CA ASP A 176 -20.14 15.07 -15.51
C ASP A 176 -19.35 14.03 -14.71
N ARG A 177 -20.04 13.05 -14.10
CA ARG A 177 -19.38 11.92 -13.40
C ARG A 177 -18.58 11.02 -14.34
N LEU A 178 -19.06 10.79 -15.56
CA LEU A 178 -18.33 10.02 -16.57
C LEU A 178 -17.07 10.74 -17.07
N ALA A 179 -17.11 12.07 -17.15
CA ALA A 179 -15.98 12.90 -17.55
C ALA A 179 -14.99 13.20 -16.41
N GLN A 180 -15.29 12.78 -15.17
CA GLN A 180 -14.44 13.00 -14.01
C GLN A 180 -13.06 12.34 -14.21
N PRO A 181 -11.95 13.10 -14.06
CA PRO A 181 -10.61 12.54 -14.02
C PRO A 181 -10.43 11.62 -12.81
N THR A 182 -9.83 10.46 -13.03
CA THR A 182 -9.48 9.51 -11.96
C THR A 182 -8.07 9.78 -11.43
N ASN A 183 -7.69 9.10 -10.35
CA ASN A 183 -6.31 9.10 -9.84
C ASN A 183 -5.34 8.29 -10.72
N TYR A 184 -5.84 7.62 -11.76
CA TYR A 184 -5.03 6.86 -12.68
C TYR A 184 -4.37 7.78 -13.70
N ARG A 185 -3.06 7.59 -13.89
CA ARG A 185 -2.15 8.19 -14.90
C ARG A 185 -2.76 9.26 -15.80
N GLU A 186 -2.23 10.49 -15.76
CA GLU A 186 -2.68 11.59 -16.64
C GLU A 186 -4.16 11.97 -16.44
N GLY A 187 -4.82 11.49 -15.38
CA GLY A 187 -6.21 11.80 -15.08
C GLY A 187 -7.20 11.20 -16.09
N VAL A 188 -7.00 9.93 -16.48
CA VAL A 188 -7.95 9.25 -17.39
C VAL A 188 -9.37 9.36 -16.85
N GLN A 189 -10.31 9.69 -17.72
CA GLN A 189 -11.70 9.89 -17.36
C GLN A 189 -12.40 8.58 -17.00
N ARG A 190 -13.32 8.64 -16.03
CA ARG A 190 -14.11 7.51 -15.53
C ARG A 190 -14.80 6.70 -16.63
N LYS A 191 -15.26 7.35 -17.70
CA LYS A 191 -15.91 6.72 -18.87
C LYS A 191 -15.09 5.57 -19.48
N VAL A 192 -13.76 5.69 -19.49
CA VAL A 192 -12.86 4.66 -20.05
C VAL A 192 -12.90 3.39 -19.20
N PHE A 193 -12.91 3.53 -17.88
CA PHE A 193 -13.00 2.38 -16.97
C PHE A 193 -14.37 1.70 -17.09
N LEU A 194 -15.47 2.45 -17.19
CA LEU A 194 -16.78 1.86 -17.47
C LEU A 194 -16.81 1.14 -18.83
N MET A 195 -16.20 1.71 -19.87
CA MET A 195 -16.07 1.09 -21.19
C MET A 195 -15.41 -0.30 -21.11
N GLU A 196 -14.33 -0.44 -20.33
CA GLU A 196 -13.66 -1.73 -20.11
C GLU A 196 -14.55 -2.78 -19.43
N ARG A 197 -15.51 -2.35 -18.59
CA ARG A 197 -16.39 -3.27 -17.85
C ARG A 197 -17.66 -3.65 -18.63
N LEU A 198 -17.93 -3.04 -19.79
CA LEU A 198 -19.08 -3.40 -20.62
C LEU A 198 -19.08 -4.88 -21.02
N ALA A 199 -17.90 -5.46 -21.28
CA ALA A 199 -17.81 -6.88 -21.58
C ALA A 199 -18.32 -7.76 -20.41
N SER A 200 -17.89 -7.46 -19.18
CA SER A 200 -18.37 -8.17 -17.98
C SER A 200 -19.88 -7.93 -17.75
N LEU A 201 -20.37 -6.72 -18.00
CA LEU A 201 -21.79 -6.37 -17.91
C LEU A 201 -22.64 -7.21 -18.87
N ILE A 202 -22.20 -7.39 -20.12
CA ILE A 202 -22.91 -8.20 -21.12
C ILE A 202 -22.92 -9.67 -20.69
N LEU A 203 -21.78 -10.21 -20.27
CA LEU A 203 -21.68 -11.61 -19.87
C LEU A 203 -22.57 -11.94 -18.66
N VAL A 204 -22.68 -11.01 -17.70
CA VAL A 204 -23.49 -11.23 -16.50
C VAL A 204 -24.99 -11.06 -16.76
N THR A 205 -25.38 -10.19 -17.69
CA THR A 205 -26.79 -9.94 -18.07
C THR A 205 -27.32 -10.92 -19.12
N ASN A 206 -26.43 -11.69 -19.76
CA ASN A 206 -26.79 -12.66 -20.80
C ASN A 206 -26.28 -14.07 -20.42
N PRO A 207 -26.88 -14.73 -19.41
CA PRO A 207 -26.41 -16.04 -18.92
C PRO A 207 -26.49 -17.16 -19.96
N GLY A 208 -27.16 -16.94 -21.09
CA GLY A 208 -27.17 -17.86 -22.23
C GLY A 208 -25.86 -17.89 -23.05
N LEU A 209 -24.99 -16.89 -22.90
CA LEU A 209 -23.69 -16.86 -23.58
C LEU A 209 -22.76 -17.90 -22.96
N ARG A 210 -22.20 -18.77 -23.81
CA ARG A 210 -21.25 -19.80 -23.39
C ARG A 210 -19.84 -19.23 -23.41
N THR A 211 -19.25 -19.08 -22.24
CA THR A 211 -17.88 -18.57 -22.12
C THR A 211 -16.87 -19.69 -21.90
N ARG A 212 -15.63 -19.46 -22.35
CA ARG A 212 -14.47 -20.26 -21.96
C ARG A 212 -13.34 -19.33 -21.51
N ALA A 213 -12.99 -19.37 -20.23
CA ALA A 213 -11.83 -18.65 -19.74
C ALA A 213 -10.55 -19.46 -19.95
N PHE A 214 -9.48 -18.81 -20.42
CA PHE A 214 -8.12 -19.32 -20.23
C PHE A 214 -7.86 -19.45 -18.73
N ASN A 215 -7.02 -20.41 -18.31
CA ASN A 215 -6.74 -20.61 -16.88
C ASN A 215 -6.25 -19.31 -16.24
N PRO A 216 -7.10 -18.60 -15.45
CA PRO A 216 -6.79 -17.26 -15.00
C PRO A 216 -5.69 -17.28 -13.93
N PHE A 217 -5.51 -18.41 -13.24
CA PHE A 217 -4.47 -18.62 -12.24
C PHE A 217 -3.06 -18.79 -12.83
N ALA A 218 -2.97 -19.10 -14.14
CA ALA A 218 -1.72 -19.18 -14.88
C ALA A 218 -1.26 -17.82 -15.45
N LEU A 219 -2.13 -16.80 -15.38
CA LEU A 219 -1.81 -15.43 -15.84
C LEU A 219 -1.18 -14.61 -14.71
N ALA A 220 -0.76 -13.38 -15.02
CA ALA A 220 -0.17 -12.47 -14.04
C ALA A 220 -1.15 -12.12 -12.90
N TRP A 221 -0.63 -11.96 -11.68
CA TRP A 221 -1.40 -11.62 -10.48
C TRP A 221 -1.18 -10.15 -10.08
N SER A 222 -2.06 -9.58 -9.25
CA SER A 222 -1.87 -8.23 -8.72
C SER A 222 -0.74 -8.19 -7.67
N MET A 223 -0.04 -7.06 -7.55
CA MET A 223 1.06 -6.92 -6.59
C MET A 223 0.59 -7.01 -5.12
N GLN A 224 -0.65 -6.67 -4.82
CA GLN A 224 -1.13 -6.56 -3.44
C GLN A 224 -1.71 -7.88 -2.90
N LEU A 225 -2.40 -8.64 -3.74
CA LEU A 225 -3.18 -9.80 -3.32
C LEU A 225 -2.59 -11.15 -3.76
N HIS A 226 -1.49 -11.15 -4.55
CA HIS A 226 -0.83 -12.38 -5.04
C HIS A 226 -0.40 -13.36 -3.95
N ARG A 227 -0.19 -12.92 -2.70
CA ARG A 227 0.20 -13.80 -1.58
C ARG A 227 -0.94 -14.70 -1.07
N PHE A 228 -2.20 -14.40 -1.43
CA PHE A 228 -3.38 -15.16 -1.01
C PHE A 228 -3.89 -16.05 -2.14
N ARG A 229 -3.00 -16.88 -2.73
CA ARG A 229 -3.33 -17.63 -3.95
C ARG A 229 -4.43 -18.66 -3.74
N ASP A 230 -4.32 -19.43 -2.66
CA ASP A 230 -5.28 -20.48 -2.34
C ASP A 230 -6.64 -19.88 -2.02
N GLU A 231 -6.67 -18.77 -1.28
CA GLU A 231 -7.92 -18.05 -1.01
C GLU A 231 -8.55 -17.46 -2.28
N ALA A 232 -7.75 -16.97 -3.24
CA ALA A 232 -8.27 -16.49 -4.51
C ALA A 232 -8.92 -17.62 -5.32
N ILE A 233 -8.27 -18.80 -5.37
CA ILE A 233 -8.82 -20.00 -6.03
C ILE A 233 -10.14 -20.41 -5.37
N ILE A 234 -10.18 -20.47 -4.04
CA ILE A 234 -11.39 -20.82 -3.29
C ILE A 234 -12.49 -19.77 -3.52
N CYS A 235 -12.19 -18.48 -3.44
CA CYS A 235 -13.15 -17.41 -3.67
C CYS A 235 -13.76 -17.46 -5.08
N ASP A 236 -12.97 -17.67 -6.13
CA ASP A 236 -13.48 -17.81 -7.48
C ASP A 236 -14.38 -19.04 -7.63
N ALA A 237 -13.97 -20.18 -7.09
CA ALA A 237 -14.76 -21.41 -7.08
C ALA A 237 -16.10 -21.24 -6.33
N LEU A 238 -16.10 -20.52 -5.20
CA LEU A 238 -17.31 -20.22 -4.43
C LEU A 238 -18.27 -19.31 -5.23
N LYS A 239 -17.76 -18.32 -5.97
CA LYS A 239 -18.61 -17.48 -6.83
C LYS A 239 -19.17 -18.26 -8.02
N ILE A 240 -18.39 -19.17 -8.62
CA ILE A 240 -18.89 -20.08 -9.66
C ILE A 240 -20.02 -20.95 -9.09
N ALA A 241 -19.86 -21.48 -7.89
CA ALA A 241 -20.87 -22.32 -7.23
C ALA A 241 -22.13 -21.51 -6.86
N ASP A 242 -21.98 -20.30 -6.31
CA ASP A 242 -23.09 -19.38 -5.99
C ASP A 242 -23.90 -19.01 -7.24
N ARG A 243 -23.25 -18.87 -8.39
CA ARG A 243 -23.93 -18.56 -9.66
C ARG A 243 -24.63 -19.76 -10.31
N ARG A 244 -24.30 -20.98 -9.90
CA ARG A 244 -24.81 -22.24 -10.50
C ARG A 244 -25.77 -23.01 -9.59
N SER A 245 -25.99 -22.54 -8.37
CA SER A 245 -26.84 -23.19 -7.37
C SER A 245 -27.57 -22.14 -6.54
N ASP A 246 -28.63 -22.54 -5.86
CA ASP A 246 -29.39 -21.67 -4.95
C ASP A 246 -28.93 -21.84 -3.48
N PHE A 247 -27.69 -22.28 -3.25
CA PHE A 247 -27.17 -22.60 -1.91
C PHE A 247 -26.45 -21.38 -1.31
N PRO A 248 -27.07 -20.67 -0.33
CA PRO A 248 -26.51 -19.43 0.23
C PRO A 248 -25.19 -19.64 0.99
N GLU A 249 -24.84 -20.87 1.32
CA GLU A 249 -23.60 -21.26 2.00
C GLU A 249 -22.36 -20.84 1.20
N TYR A 250 -22.42 -20.90 -0.14
CA TYR A 250 -21.29 -20.49 -0.98
C TYR A 250 -21.02 -19.00 -0.86
N ARG A 251 -22.07 -18.16 -0.94
CA ARG A 251 -21.96 -16.71 -0.73
C ARG A 251 -21.49 -16.37 0.68
N ALA A 252 -22.03 -17.03 1.70
CA ALA A 252 -21.65 -16.79 3.09
C ALA A 252 -20.18 -17.12 3.35
N LEU A 253 -19.69 -18.26 2.82
CA LEU A 253 -18.30 -18.65 2.96
C LEU A 253 -17.37 -17.72 2.16
N TYR A 254 -17.79 -17.31 0.96
CA TYR A 254 -17.08 -16.33 0.15
C TYR A 254 -16.89 -15.02 0.92
N GLU A 255 -17.97 -14.47 1.50
CA GLU A 255 -17.93 -13.22 2.27
C GLU A 255 -16.98 -13.32 3.47
N LYS A 256 -17.05 -14.43 4.22
CA LYS A 256 -16.13 -14.68 5.34
C LYS A 256 -14.67 -14.74 4.90
N LEU A 257 -14.39 -15.43 3.79
CA LEU A 257 -13.02 -15.61 3.29
C LEU A 257 -12.43 -14.32 2.76
N ARG A 258 -13.17 -13.57 1.92
CA ARG A 258 -12.71 -12.27 1.39
C ARG A 258 -12.43 -11.28 2.51
N GLN A 259 -13.26 -11.22 3.55
CA GLN A 259 -13.08 -10.29 4.66
C GLN A 259 -11.80 -10.59 5.41
N ARG A 260 -11.52 -11.88 5.67
CA ARG A 260 -10.26 -12.30 6.30
C ARG A 260 -9.05 -11.88 5.47
N VAL A 261 -9.09 -12.07 4.15
CA VAL A 261 -8.00 -11.68 3.25
C VAL A 261 -7.82 -10.17 3.23
N ILE A 262 -8.90 -9.38 3.09
CA ILE A 262 -8.84 -7.91 3.07
C ILE A 262 -8.26 -7.38 4.38
N LEU A 263 -8.72 -7.88 5.53
CA LEU A 263 -8.18 -7.50 6.84
C LEU A 263 -6.68 -7.85 6.96
N SER A 264 -6.29 -9.04 6.49
CA SER A 264 -4.89 -9.46 6.50
C SER A 264 -4.03 -8.59 5.57
N ALA A 265 -4.57 -8.20 4.41
CA ALA A 265 -3.88 -7.35 3.46
C ALA A 265 -3.63 -5.95 4.04
N LEU A 266 -4.68 -5.33 4.59
CA LEU A 266 -4.63 -4.02 5.26
C LEU A 266 -3.71 -4.02 6.49
N ALA A 267 -3.69 -5.12 7.25
CA ALA A 267 -2.83 -5.26 8.41
C ALA A 267 -1.34 -5.18 8.04
N VAL A 268 -0.91 -5.80 6.93
CA VAL A 268 0.49 -5.72 6.50
C VAL A 268 0.89 -4.32 6.07
N ASP A 269 0.05 -3.63 5.31
CA ASP A 269 0.32 -2.24 4.89
C ASP A 269 0.40 -1.31 6.11
N THR A 270 -0.49 -1.53 7.07
CA THR A 270 -0.51 -0.79 8.35
C THR A 270 0.74 -1.09 9.17
N LEU A 271 1.14 -2.35 9.31
CA LEU A 271 2.37 -2.74 10.01
C LEU A 271 3.61 -2.13 9.35
N GLY A 272 3.69 -2.10 8.02
CA GLY A 272 4.77 -1.43 7.31
C GLY A 272 4.87 0.05 7.67
N LYS A 273 3.72 0.76 7.66
CA LYS A 273 3.65 2.17 8.06
C LYS A 273 3.98 2.40 9.52
N LEU A 274 3.60 1.49 10.43
CA LEU A 274 3.86 1.61 11.86
C LEU A 274 5.33 1.27 12.23
N ARG A 275 5.98 0.38 11.47
CA ARG A 275 7.38 -0.04 11.66
C ARG A 275 8.41 0.97 11.17
N SER A 276 8.05 1.87 10.25
CA SER A 276 8.96 2.93 9.83
C SER A 276 9.39 3.78 11.02
N ASP A 277 10.58 4.34 10.99
CA ASP A 277 10.98 5.35 11.97
C ASP A 277 10.68 6.75 11.38
N PRO A 278 9.77 7.53 11.97
CA PRO A 278 9.49 8.91 11.54
C PRO A 278 10.69 9.85 11.60
N LEU A 279 11.67 9.54 12.44
CA LEU A 279 12.83 10.38 12.69
C LEU A 279 14.06 9.90 11.91
N ALA A 280 13.94 8.85 11.11
CA ALA A 280 15.04 8.34 10.30
C ALA A 280 15.63 9.43 9.40
N GLY A 281 16.95 9.64 9.51
CA GLY A 281 17.68 10.66 8.74
C GLY A 281 17.49 12.09 9.23
N THR A 282 16.83 12.31 10.37
CA THR A 282 16.72 13.64 11.00
C THR A 282 17.79 13.83 12.08
N LEU A 283 18.53 14.94 12.00
CA LEU A 283 19.47 15.33 13.06
C LEU A 283 18.70 15.59 14.36
N ASN A 284 19.16 14.99 15.45
CA ASN A 284 18.61 15.19 16.79
C ASN A 284 19.12 16.50 17.42
N SER A 285 18.68 17.64 16.89
CA SER A 285 19.16 18.96 17.33
C SER A 285 18.79 19.29 18.79
N GLU A 286 17.77 18.64 19.34
CA GLU A 286 17.39 18.76 20.76
C GLU A 286 18.52 18.32 21.69
N VAL A 287 19.33 17.34 21.30
CA VAL A 287 20.53 16.93 22.07
C VAL A 287 21.49 18.11 22.24
N LEU A 288 21.75 18.83 21.14
CA LEU A 288 22.64 19.99 21.15
C LEU A 288 22.06 21.13 22.00
N GLY A 289 20.74 21.34 21.94
CA GLY A 289 20.05 22.36 22.73
C GLY A 289 20.10 22.13 24.24
N LEU A 290 20.37 20.91 24.70
CA LEU A 290 20.52 20.60 26.13
C LEU A 290 21.95 20.74 26.65
N LEU A 291 22.95 20.83 25.77
CA LEU A 291 24.34 21.00 26.17
C LEU A 291 24.54 22.38 26.84
N PRO A 292 25.23 22.45 27.99
CA PRO A 292 25.63 23.71 28.60
C PRO A 292 26.50 24.57 27.66
N ALA A 293 26.52 25.88 27.91
CA ALA A 293 27.47 26.77 27.25
C ALA A 293 28.90 26.51 27.76
N SER A 294 29.90 26.75 26.91
CA SER A 294 31.33 26.74 27.27
C SER A 294 31.86 25.38 27.77
N LEU A 295 31.50 24.29 27.08
CA LEU A 295 32.09 22.97 27.31
C LEU A 295 33.48 22.88 26.68
N ARG A 296 34.45 22.29 27.40
CA ARG A 296 35.79 22.06 26.85
C ARG A 296 35.91 20.69 26.22
N CYS A 297 35.28 19.67 26.80
CA CYS A 297 35.34 18.30 26.29
C CYS A 297 33.97 17.60 26.32
N ILE A 298 33.54 17.10 25.16
CA ILE A 298 32.29 16.36 24.97
C ILE A 298 32.62 14.96 24.46
N ALA A 299 32.06 13.93 25.09
CA ALA A 299 32.12 12.57 24.60
C ALA A 299 30.77 12.12 24.05
N GLU A 300 30.73 11.75 22.78
CA GLU A 300 29.56 11.17 22.13
C GLU A 300 29.76 9.66 21.95
N ILE A 301 28.94 8.85 22.60
CA ILE A 301 29.02 7.40 22.52
C ILE A 301 28.02 6.90 21.48
N GLY A 302 28.49 6.02 20.59
CA GLY A 302 27.70 5.51 19.46
C GLY A 302 27.64 6.47 18.26
N ALA A 303 28.66 7.32 18.10
CA ALA A 303 28.75 8.37 17.10
C ALA A 303 29.09 7.86 15.67
N GLU A 304 28.26 6.96 15.12
CA GLU A 304 28.55 6.29 13.83
C GLU A 304 28.41 7.22 12.62
N ASP A 305 27.43 8.12 12.62
CA ASP A 305 27.16 9.04 11.51
C ASP A 305 27.80 10.44 11.66
N LYS A 306 28.32 10.74 12.86
CA LYS A 306 28.99 11.99 13.25
C LYS A 306 28.16 13.27 13.05
N GLN A 307 26.84 13.17 12.86
CA GLN A 307 26.03 14.33 12.49
C GLN A 307 26.00 15.41 13.58
N LEU A 308 25.92 15.00 14.86
CA LEU A 308 25.93 15.92 16.01
C LEU A 308 27.25 16.69 16.10
N SER A 309 28.38 15.98 15.94
CA SER A 309 29.72 16.60 15.98
C SER A 309 29.89 17.66 14.89
N LEU A 310 29.47 17.38 13.66
CA LEU A 310 29.57 18.30 12.54
C LEU A 310 28.72 19.56 12.78
N ALA A 311 27.50 19.39 13.30
CA ALA A 311 26.62 20.51 13.59
C ALA A 311 27.09 21.38 14.76
N TYR A 312 27.79 20.82 15.74
CA TYR A 312 28.21 21.53 16.95
C TYR A 312 29.57 22.23 16.82
N CYS A 313 30.57 21.54 16.26
CA CYS A 313 31.96 22.02 16.22
C CYS A 313 32.16 23.25 15.31
N ASP A 314 31.33 23.42 14.28
CA ASP A 314 31.38 24.59 13.41
C ASP A 314 31.19 25.91 14.20
N ALA A 315 30.32 25.88 15.21
CA ALA A 315 30.02 27.02 16.07
C ALA A 315 30.89 27.10 17.34
N ASN A 316 31.56 26.00 17.73
CA ASN A 316 32.27 25.86 19.00
C ASN A 316 33.69 25.32 18.80
N LYS A 317 34.57 26.14 18.20
CA LYS A 317 35.93 25.72 17.79
C LYS A 317 36.87 25.37 18.95
N ASP A 318 36.58 25.89 20.14
CA ASP A 318 37.38 25.65 21.35
C ASP A 318 36.93 24.41 22.14
N THR A 319 35.90 23.70 21.67
CA THR A 319 35.40 22.47 22.29
C THR A 319 36.00 21.24 21.62
N GLU A 320 36.63 20.36 22.39
CA GLU A 320 37.05 19.05 21.97
C GLU A 320 35.85 18.08 21.92
N TRP A 321 35.59 17.49 20.76
CA TRP A 321 34.54 16.48 20.57
C TRP A 321 35.14 15.10 20.34
N ILE A 322 34.84 14.16 21.23
CA ILE A 322 35.34 12.79 21.21
C ILE A 322 34.21 11.86 20.78
N SER A 323 34.32 11.32 19.57
CA SER A 323 33.40 10.29 19.05
C SER A 323 33.88 8.90 19.42
N LEU A 324 33.07 8.17 20.19
CA LEU A 324 33.38 6.84 20.71
C LEU A 324 32.39 5.80 20.18
N ALA A 325 32.86 4.58 19.93
CA ALA A 325 31.98 3.47 19.59
C ALA A 325 31.19 2.99 20.82
N ALA A 326 29.95 2.54 20.63
CA ALA A 326 29.11 2.03 21.73
C ALA A 326 29.72 0.82 22.47
N SER A 327 30.65 0.10 21.84
CA SER A 327 31.37 -1.03 22.44
C SER A 327 32.20 -0.65 23.66
N ILE A 328 32.57 0.63 23.82
CA ILE A 328 33.33 1.11 24.99
C ILE A 328 32.58 0.85 26.31
N LEU A 329 31.25 0.79 26.26
CA LEU A 329 30.39 0.48 27.41
C LEU A 329 30.36 -1.00 27.78
N ARG A 330 31.04 -1.89 27.04
CA ARG A 330 31.15 -3.32 27.40
C ARG A 330 32.18 -3.58 28.50
N ARG A 331 33.21 -2.72 28.61
CA ARG A 331 34.27 -2.76 29.65
C ARG A 331 34.70 -1.35 30.05
N PRO A 332 33.76 -0.51 30.47
CA PRO A 332 33.99 0.92 30.62
C PRO A 332 35.05 1.25 31.69
N GLU A 333 35.20 0.43 32.71
CA GLU A 333 36.22 0.56 33.77
C GLU A 333 37.67 0.43 33.27
N GLN A 334 37.89 -0.11 32.07
CA GLN A 334 39.22 -0.25 31.46
C GLN A 334 39.52 0.84 30.42
N GLU A 335 38.48 1.49 29.89
CA GLU A 335 38.59 2.34 28.71
C GLU A 335 38.24 3.82 28.97
N LEU A 336 37.57 4.13 30.09
CA LEU A 336 37.16 5.50 30.43
C LEU A 336 38.06 6.14 31.49
N ALA A 337 38.66 7.29 31.14
CA ALA A 337 39.42 8.08 32.09
C ALA A 337 38.48 8.84 33.05
N PRO A 338 38.75 8.86 34.37
CA PRO A 338 37.90 9.55 35.34
C PRO A 338 38.00 11.08 35.20
N ASN A 339 36.89 11.79 35.45
CA ASN A 339 36.79 13.26 35.34
C ASN A 339 37.31 13.85 34.03
N ALA A 340 37.12 13.15 32.91
CA ALA A 340 37.63 13.54 31.60
C ALA A 340 36.67 14.48 30.83
N TRP A 341 35.35 14.39 31.06
CA TRP A 341 34.36 15.00 30.17
C TRP A 341 33.43 15.97 30.88
N ASP A 342 33.20 17.13 30.26
CA ASP A 342 32.21 18.11 30.73
C ASP A 342 30.79 17.72 30.28
N ALA A 343 30.67 16.96 29.18
CA ALA A 343 29.41 16.35 28.76
C ALA A 343 29.62 14.96 28.16
N CYS A 344 28.66 14.07 28.40
CA CYS A 344 28.57 12.77 27.74
C CYS A 344 27.21 12.64 27.06
N ILE A 345 27.19 12.20 25.80
CA ILE A 345 25.99 12.02 24.98
C ILE A 345 25.76 10.53 24.73
N LEU A 346 24.54 10.06 25.02
CA LEU A 346 24.02 8.74 24.71
C LEU A 346 22.81 8.87 23.78
N ASP A 347 23.01 8.97 22.47
CA ASP A 347 21.91 9.07 21.50
C ASP A 347 21.39 7.69 21.09
N GLY A 348 20.29 7.24 21.70
CA GLY A 348 19.67 5.95 21.44
C GLY A 348 20.53 4.75 21.84
N ILE A 349 21.48 4.94 22.77
CA ILE A 349 22.45 3.92 23.16
C ILE A 349 22.00 3.10 24.36
N LEU A 350 21.21 3.70 25.25
CA LEU A 350 20.79 3.08 26.51
C LEU A 350 20.02 1.77 26.29
N GLU A 351 19.14 1.76 25.28
CA GLU A 351 18.32 0.61 24.87
C GLU A 351 19.14 -0.57 24.34
N ARG A 352 20.34 -0.28 23.82
CA ARG A 352 21.24 -1.28 23.23
C ARG A 352 22.15 -1.95 24.27
N GLN A 353 22.14 -1.46 25.52
CA GLN A 353 23.05 -1.96 26.55
C GLN A 353 22.56 -3.26 27.20
N ALA A 354 23.48 -4.22 27.32
CA ALA A 354 23.24 -5.44 28.06
C ALA A 354 23.04 -5.17 29.55
N ASP A 355 23.74 -4.17 30.12
CA ASP A 355 23.53 -3.66 31.48
C ASP A 355 23.59 -2.12 31.48
N PRO A 356 22.45 -1.44 31.34
CA PRO A 356 22.41 0.01 31.28
C PRO A 356 22.76 0.67 32.62
N ALA A 357 22.56 0.00 33.76
CA ALA A 357 22.90 0.54 35.07
C ALA A 357 24.43 0.57 35.26
N ALA A 358 25.11 -0.53 34.90
CA ALA A 358 26.57 -0.57 34.92
C ALA A 358 27.20 0.47 33.98
N ALA A 359 26.65 0.61 32.77
CA ALA A 359 27.11 1.62 31.82
C ALA A 359 26.99 3.04 32.40
N LEU A 360 25.82 3.39 32.96
CA LEU A 360 25.60 4.69 33.60
C LEU A 360 26.53 4.92 34.80
N ALA A 361 26.75 3.90 35.64
CA ALA A 361 27.65 3.99 36.79
C ALA A 361 29.09 4.32 36.36
N SER A 362 29.58 3.71 35.29
CA SER A 362 30.93 3.98 34.79
C SER A 362 31.04 5.36 34.12
N LEU A 363 30.03 5.78 33.37
CA LEU A 363 29.98 7.13 32.80
C LEU A 363 29.99 8.22 33.87
N LYS A 364 29.36 7.95 35.02
CA LYS A 364 29.37 8.88 36.16
C LYS A 364 30.79 9.18 36.64
N THR A 365 31.68 8.19 36.59
CA THR A 365 33.09 8.36 37.00
C THR A 365 33.92 9.13 35.96
N ALA A 366 33.54 9.05 34.69
CA ALA A 366 34.20 9.74 33.59
C ALA A 366 33.81 11.23 33.49
N LEU A 367 32.62 11.59 33.97
CA LEU A 367 32.17 12.99 34.01
C LEU A 367 32.94 13.79 35.07
N THR A 368 33.18 15.07 34.79
CA THR A 368 33.66 16.02 35.79
C THR A 368 32.60 16.28 36.88
N ALA A 369 32.97 16.93 37.97
CA ALA A 369 32.04 17.23 39.08
C ALA A 369 30.80 18.05 38.65
N GLU A 370 30.95 18.90 37.63
CA GLU A 370 29.86 19.69 37.03
C GLU A 370 29.42 19.12 35.66
N GLY A 371 29.88 17.90 35.35
CA GLY A 371 29.62 17.25 34.07
C GLY A 371 28.16 16.83 33.90
N VAL A 372 27.69 16.83 32.66
CA VAL A 372 26.31 16.48 32.31
C VAL A 372 26.24 15.22 31.47
N LEU A 373 25.19 14.44 31.67
CA LEU A 373 24.79 13.35 30.78
C LEU A 373 23.59 13.81 29.96
N VAL A 374 23.68 13.77 28.63
CA VAL A 374 22.54 13.93 27.72
C VAL A 374 22.21 12.58 27.12
N ALA A 375 21.01 12.07 27.37
CA ALA A 375 20.60 10.74 26.92
C ALA A 375 19.30 10.82 26.13
N THR A 376 19.19 10.01 25.08
CA THR A 376 17.97 9.85 24.31
C THR A 376 17.52 8.39 24.31
N PHE A 377 16.21 8.17 24.28
CA PHE A 377 15.62 6.83 24.26
C PHE A 377 14.24 6.86 23.59
N GLN A 378 13.94 5.80 22.85
CA GLN A 378 12.63 5.61 22.25
C GLN A 378 11.60 5.31 23.35
N ASN A 379 10.40 5.84 23.19
CA ASN A 379 9.36 5.69 24.19
C ASN A 379 8.53 4.42 23.96
N ALA A 380 8.62 3.48 24.91
CA ALA A 380 7.82 2.26 24.93
C ALA A 380 6.31 2.51 25.13
N GLN A 381 5.88 3.72 25.50
CA GLN A 381 4.46 4.09 25.55
C GLN A 381 3.95 4.70 24.25
N HIS A 382 4.81 4.96 23.25
CA HIS A 382 4.36 5.64 22.05
C HIS A 382 3.23 4.88 21.33
N TRP A 383 2.22 5.60 20.84
CA TRP A 383 0.99 5.00 20.27
C TRP A 383 1.27 4.05 19.12
N ARG A 384 2.30 4.31 18.30
CA ARG A 384 2.68 3.42 17.18
C ARG A 384 3.11 2.06 17.69
N TYR A 385 3.84 2.01 18.79
CA TYR A 385 4.26 0.74 19.35
C TYR A 385 3.09 0.00 19.98
N GLN A 386 2.21 0.69 20.71
CA GLN A 386 0.98 0.08 21.22
C GLN A 386 0.08 -0.48 20.11
N ALA A 387 -0.04 0.23 18.97
CA ALA A 387 -0.75 -0.26 17.80
C ALA A 387 -0.12 -1.53 17.20
N ARG A 388 1.21 -1.60 17.16
CA ARG A 388 1.93 -2.80 16.71
C ARG A 388 1.76 -3.97 17.66
N LEU A 389 1.78 -3.73 18.97
CA LEU A 389 1.51 -4.73 19.99
C LEU A 389 0.09 -5.33 19.83
N ALA A 390 -0.92 -4.50 19.55
CA ALA A 390 -2.28 -4.96 19.27
C ALA A 390 -2.37 -5.83 18.01
N LEU A 391 -1.41 -5.72 17.10
CA LEU A 391 -1.28 -6.56 15.90
C LEU A 391 -0.32 -7.75 16.10
N GLY A 392 0.17 -7.98 17.31
CA GLY A 392 1.11 -9.06 17.64
C GLY A 392 2.54 -8.82 17.16
N ASP A 393 2.92 -7.58 16.85
CA ASP A 393 4.25 -7.23 16.34
C ASP A 393 5.11 -6.52 17.40
N THR A 394 6.16 -7.22 17.85
CA THR A 394 7.16 -6.73 18.82
C THR A 394 8.53 -6.43 18.20
N SER A 395 8.66 -6.50 16.86
CA SER A 395 9.95 -6.25 16.19
C SER A 395 10.53 -4.85 16.50
N THR A 396 11.84 -4.68 16.41
CA THR A 396 12.51 -3.42 16.80
C THR A 396 12.90 -2.55 15.60
N HIS A 397 13.05 -3.10 14.39
CA HIS A 397 13.27 -2.36 13.14
C HIS A 397 13.00 -3.27 11.92
N PRO A 398 12.93 -2.75 10.68
CA PRO A 398 12.91 -3.61 9.48
C PRO A 398 14.12 -4.55 9.52
N ALA A 399 13.84 -5.85 9.38
CA ALA A 399 14.75 -7.00 9.45
C ALA A 399 16.27 -6.71 9.34
N GLY A 400 17.05 -7.06 10.36
CA GLY A 400 18.50 -7.24 10.17
C GLY A 400 19.40 -7.15 11.40
N GLU A 401 19.08 -6.32 12.40
CA GLU A 401 20.00 -6.09 13.51
C GLU A 401 19.30 -6.31 14.86
N ALA A 402 19.82 -7.27 15.64
CA ALA A 402 19.47 -7.46 17.04
C ALA A 402 20.07 -6.31 17.87
N ILE A 403 19.51 -5.11 17.70
CA ILE A 403 19.71 -3.98 18.60
C ILE A 403 18.94 -4.32 19.89
N GLY A 404 19.59 -4.18 21.05
CA GLY A 404 19.10 -4.67 22.35
C GLY A 404 17.59 -4.49 22.56
N ASP A 405 16.91 -5.57 22.95
CA ASP A 405 15.46 -5.68 23.09
C ASP A 405 14.85 -4.82 24.24
N ARG A 406 15.66 -3.97 24.89
CA ARG A 406 15.16 -3.16 26.01
C ARG A 406 14.38 -1.98 25.47
N ARG A 407 13.20 -1.79 26.03
CA ARG A 407 12.34 -0.64 25.77
C ARG A 407 12.09 0.04 27.09
N PHE A 408 12.11 1.37 27.09
CA PHE A 408 11.85 2.14 28.29
C PHE A 408 10.65 3.05 28.13
N THR A 409 9.87 3.14 29.19
CA THR A 409 9.01 4.29 29.44
C THR A 409 9.82 5.42 30.07
N ARG A 410 9.30 6.65 30.01
CA ARG A 410 9.90 7.81 30.70
C ARG A 410 10.16 7.52 32.19
N ALA A 411 9.17 6.94 32.86
CA ALA A 411 9.25 6.63 34.29
C ALA A 411 10.38 5.64 34.61
N GLU A 412 10.65 4.67 33.73
CA GLU A 412 11.72 3.69 33.92
C GLU A 412 13.11 4.30 33.74
N VAL A 413 13.33 5.13 32.71
CA VAL A 413 14.63 5.82 32.54
C VAL A 413 14.91 6.77 33.69
N PHE A 414 13.89 7.51 34.15
CA PHE A 414 14.07 8.45 35.26
C PHE A 414 14.44 7.71 36.54
N ARG A 415 13.80 6.56 36.81
CA ARG A 415 14.14 5.70 37.94
C ARG A 415 15.55 5.12 37.81
N LEU A 416 15.93 4.66 36.62
CA LEU A 416 17.27 4.12 36.35
C LEU A 416 18.37 5.16 36.57
N LEU A 417 18.19 6.37 36.04
CA LEU A 417 19.12 7.50 36.25
C LEU A 417 19.21 7.85 37.74
N ASP A 418 18.07 7.93 38.43
CA ASP A 418 18.01 8.23 39.86
C ASP A 418 18.80 7.23 40.71
N GLN A 419 18.63 5.94 40.44
CA GLN A 419 19.33 4.83 41.09
C GLN A 419 20.84 4.83 40.80
N CYS A 420 21.25 5.27 39.60
CA CYS A 420 22.66 5.42 39.23
C CYS A 420 23.29 6.71 39.80
N GLY A 421 22.54 7.49 40.58
CA GLY A 421 23.03 8.71 41.21
C GLY A 421 23.09 9.91 40.27
N TYR A 422 22.23 9.93 39.26
CA TYR A 422 21.96 11.10 38.43
C TYR A 422 20.62 11.75 38.83
N ARG A 423 20.49 13.05 38.60
CA ARG A 423 19.23 13.78 38.71
C ARG A 423 18.93 14.40 37.35
N VAL A 424 17.80 14.03 36.76
CA VAL A 424 17.29 14.70 35.55
C VAL A 424 16.94 16.14 35.92
N ASP A 425 17.53 17.12 35.23
CA ASP A 425 17.31 18.54 35.50
C ASP A 425 16.46 19.23 34.43
N THR A 426 16.55 18.77 33.18
CA THR A 426 15.69 19.22 32.07
C THR A 426 15.54 18.12 31.01
N GLY A 427 14.55 18.27 30.15
CA GLY A 427 14.34 17.38 29.01
C GLY A 427 13.39 17.96 27.99
N VAL A 428 13.47 17.41 26.78
CA VAL A 428 12.64 17.75 25.62
C VAL A 428 12.01 16.48 25.08
N ALA A 429 10.78 16.58 24.61
CA ALA A 429 10.06 15.49 23.97
C ALA A 429 10.03 15.70 22.46
N ARG A 430 10.43 14.68 21.69
CA ARG A 430 10.24 14.65 20.25
C ARG A 430 8.89 14.00 19.96
N VAL A 431 7.91 14.81 19.58
CA VAL A 431 6.52 14.41 19.40
C VAL A 431 6.27 13.97 17.96
N TYR A 432 5.53 12.89 17.76
CA TYR A 432 5.02 12.48 16.45
C TYR A 432 3.51 12.30 16.50
N ASP A 433 2.79 13.33 16.05
CA ASP A 433 1.34 13.44 16.20
C ASP A 433 0.64 13.72 14.85
N PRO A 434 0.67 12.75 13.92
CA PRO A 434 -0.09 12.87 12.68
C PRO A 434 -1.61 12.77 12.97
N PRO A 435 -2.49 13.22 12.06
CA PRO A 435 -3.94 13.20 12.28
C PRO A 435 -4.50 11.84 12.69
N GLU A 436 -3.94 10.74 12.18
CA GLU A 436 -4.35 9.39 12.56
C GLU A 436 -4.02 8.99 14.00
N ALA A 437 -3.12 9.68 14.71
CA ALA A 437 -2.78 9.37 16.09
C ALA A 437 -3.99 9.54 17.01
N ALA A 438 -4.89 10.49 16.71
CA ALA A 438 -6.05 10.82 17.54
C ALA A 438 -6.92 9.60 17.90
N ARG A 439 -7.16 8.70 16.93
CA ARG A 439 -7.93 7.46 17.17
C ARG A 439 -7.21 6.49 18.11
N TYR A 440 -5.89 6.38 18.01
CA TYR A 440 -5.11 5.52 18.90
C TYR A 440 -5.08 6.11 20.31
N LEU A 441 -4.85 7.41 20.43
CA LEU A 441 -4.83 8.11 21.72
C LEU A 441 -6.18 8.03 22.45
N ALA A 442 -7.30 8.10 21.74
CA ALA A 442 -8.63 7.89 22.34
C ALA A 442 -8.78 6.47 22.94
N ASN A 443 -8.28 5.45 22.25
CA ASN A 443 -8.28 4.08 22.77
C ASN A 443 -7.30 3.91 23.93
N ILE A 444 -6.14 4.56 23.90
CA ILE A 444 -5.16 4.57 25.00
C ILE A 444 -5.75 5.20 26.26
N ARG A 445 -6.46 6.33 26.14
CA ARG A 445 -7.21 6.94 27.25
C ARG A 445 -8.19 5.93 27.86
N SER A 446 -8.94 5.24 27.01
CA SER A 446 -9.93 4.25 27.44
C SER A 446 -9.26 3.08 28.18
N MET A 447 -8.15 2.56 27.65
CA MET A 447 -7.37 1.50 28.31
C MET A 447 -6.79 1.94 29.65
N ALA A 448 -6.24 3.16 29.74
CA ALA A 448 -5.69 3.72 30.96
C ALA A 448 -6.78 3.88 32.03
N LEU A 449 -7.91 4.47 31.68
CA LEU A 449 -9.05 4.66 32.58
C LEU A 449 -9.57 3.31 33.12
N LEU A 450 -9.76 2.32 32.25
CA LEU A 450 -10.19 0.97 32.65
C LEU A 450 -9.17 0.27 33.55
N SER A 451 -7.90 0.62 33.43
CA SER A 451 -6.80 0.07 34.24
C SER A 451 -6.54 0.85 35.53
N GLY A 452 -7.34 1.88 35.84
CA GLY A 452 -7.17 2.74 37.02
C GLY A 452 -6.04 3.77 36.91
N GLY A 453 -5.51 4.01 35.71
CA GLY A 453 -4.53 5.04 35.42
C GLY A 453 -5.16 6.37 35.00
N ASP A 454 -4.35 7.43 34.98
CA ASP A 454 -4.77 8.74 34.49
C ASP A 454 -4.80 8.76 32.94
N PRO A 455 -5.97 8.97 32.31
CA PRO A 455 -6.09 8.87 30.86
C PRO A 455 -5.31 9.96 30.12
N ASP A 456 -5.25 11.18 30.64
CA ASP A 456 -4.60 12.31 29.98
C ASP A 456 -3.07 12.17 30.03
N THR A 457 -2.51 11.75 31.16
CA THR A 457 -1.09 11.42 31.30
C THR A 457 -0.70 10.29 30.34
N ALA A 458 -1.50 9.22 30.28
CA ALA A 458 -1.22 8.09 29.38
C ALA A 458 -1.24 8.51 27.90
N ALA A 459 -2.17 9.39 27.52
CA ALA A 459 -2.25 9.91 26.16
C ALA A 459 -1.10 10.86 25.83
N GLU A 460 -0.73 11.77 26.73
CA GLU A 460 0.40 12.68 26.53
C GLU A 460 1.72 11.94 26.42
N ASP A 461 1.99 11.00 27.34
CA ASP A 461 3.19 10.17 27.24
C ASP A 461 3.18 9.35 25.92
N ALA A 462 2.01 8.88 25.45
CA ALA A 462 1.92 8.12 24.20
C ALA A 462 2.10 8.93 22.90
N ARG A 463 2.06 10.27 22.94
CA ARG A 463 2.36 11.15 21.80
C ARG A 463 3.86 11.33 21.56
N ILE A 464 4.65 11.07 22.59
CA ILE A 464 6.09 11.33 22.59
C ILE A 464 6.78 10.12 21.99
N LEU A 465 7.48 10.32 20.87
CA LEU A 465 8.18 9.25 20.15
C LEU A 465 9.52 8.95 20.82
N GLN A 466 10.28 10.00 21.13
CA GLN A 466 11.59 9.91 21.76
C GLN A 466 11.70 10.99 22.84
N TYR A 467 12.33 10.64 23.97
CA TYR A 467 12.73 11.60 24.99
C TYR A 467 14.20 11.96 24.85
N VAL A 468 14.53 13.22 25.06
CA VAL A 468 15.89 13.75 25.16
C VAL A 468 16.02 14.37 26.54
N VAL A 469 16.87 13.82 27.40
CA VAL A 469 16.99 14.25 28.79
C VAL A 469 18.42 14.66 29.11
N ARG A 470 18.55 15.69 29.94
CA ARG A 470 19.81 16.04 30.59
C ARG A 470 19.74 15.64 32.05
N ALA A 471 20.82 15.03 32.53
CA ALA A 471 20.98 14.66 33.92
C ALA A 471 22.33 15.10 34.45
N VAL A 472 22.34 15.54 35.70
CA VAL A 472 23.53 15.93 36.45
C VAL A 472 23.86 14.91 37.53
N VAL A 473 25.11 14.82 37.93
CA VAL A 473 25.52 13.94 39.04
C VAL A 473 24.92 14.45 40.36
N LYS A 474 24.29 13.57 41.15
CA LYS A 474 23.82 13.91 42.49
C LYS A 474 25.02 14.18 43.41
N ARG A 475 24.95 15.28 44.14
CA ARG A 475 25.92 15.66 45.18
C ARG A 475 25.64 14.93 46.49
#